data_AF-A0AAU4UMI3-F1
#
_entry.id   AF-A0AAU4UMI3-F1
#
_cell.length_a   1.000
_cell.length_b   1.000
_cell.length_c   1.000
_cell.angle_alpha   90.00
_cell.angle_beta   90.00
_cell.angle_gamma   90.00
#
_symmetry.space_group_name_H-M   'P 1'
#
loop_
_entity.id
_entity.type
_entity.pdbx_description
1 polymer ?
#
loop_
_entity_poly.entity_id
_entity_poly.type
_entity_poly.pdbx_seq_one_letter_code
_entity_poly.pdbx_strand_id
1 'polypeptide(L)'
;MVKNLVAVFSTLIGLVGLMLSYAGHRQKVRQEAQENARRAEELRRTERDREQEQEARALREEEAREQRERAASARRERERLQASMIGGHIALSPSSLNDSWVVPQVVIHNGSNQPVRDVRVFVHGEVIHELPLVGTGHKYLPQPPAHIQDERYRRQVTVEFTDVAGIRWRRDGYGALQRARQGTEGQEIWEAPETPVVESALLPLDLTDADLFISHAPAPMRETPAQGPPTGPLSGPSQPPAPYGGRGGAGAPARRHVGLFRLAVVLVSLALIAGGVWSLVHH
;
A
#
# COMPACT_ATOMS: atom_id res chain seq x y z
N MET A 1 91.95 -43.16 -14.12
CA MET A 1 91.23 -42.89 -12.85
C MET A 1 90.54 -41.53 -12.81
N VAL A 2 91.20 -40.41 -13.17
CA VAL A 2 90.61 -39.04 -13.08
C VAL A 2 89.28 -38.87 -13.83
N LYS A 3 89.13 -39.45 -15.03
CA LYS A 3 87.91 -39.34 -15.85
C LYS A 3 86.65 -39.92 -15.16
N ASN A 4 86.79 -41.00 -14.41
CA ASN A 4 85.67 -41.61 -13.69
C ASN A 4 85.24 -40.76 -12.49
N LEU A 5 86.18 -40.04 -11.87
CA LEU A 5 85.91 -39.18 -10.72
C LEU A 5 85.05 -37.98 -11.13
N VAL A 6 85.39 -37.33 -12.25
CA VAL A 6 84.62 -36.21 -12.81
C VAL A 6 83.19 -36.65 -13.16
N ALA A 7 83.02 -37.82 -13.76
CA ALA A 7 81.71 -38.37 -14.08
C ALA A 7 80.83 -38.56 -12.83
N VAL A 8 81.39 -39.13 -11.75
CA VAL A 8 80.68 -39.35 -10.48
C VAL A 8 80.29 -38.03 -9.79
N PHE A 9 81.16 -37.01 -9.82
CA PHE A 9 80.81 -35.70 -9.27
C PHE A 9 79.71 -35.00 -10.07
N SER A 10 79.73 -35.10 -11.40
CA SER A 10 78.69 -34.50 -12.25
C SER A 10 77.31 -35.13 -12.03
N THR A 11 77.23 -36.45 -11.84
CA THR A 11 75.98 -37.13 -11.51
C THR A 11 75.49 -36.80 -10.11
N LEU A 12 76.38 -36.69 -9.12
CA LEU A 12 76.02 -36.26 -7.77
C LEU A 12 75.45 -34.84 -7.75
N ILE A 13 76.09 -33.89 -8.44
CA ILE A 13 75.60 -32.51 -8.54
C ILE A 13 74.23 -32.46 -9.24
N GLY A 14 74.05 -33.24 -10.32
CA GLY A 14 72.76 -33.37 -11.00
C GLY A 14 71.66 -33.94 -10.09
N LEU A 15 71.97 -34.96 -9.30
CA LEU A 15 71.02 -35.60 -8.38
C LEU A 15 70.61 -34.66 -7.23
N VAL A 16 71.57 -33.90 -6.68
CA VAL A 16 71.29 -32.89 -5.65
C VAL A 16 70.43 -31.76 -6.22
N GLY A 17 70.73 -31.29 -7.43
CA GLY A 17 69.90 -30.28 -8.13
C GLY A 17 68.47 -30.76 -8.37
N LEU A 18 68.30 -32.03 -8.77
CA LEU A 18 66.99 -32.65 -8.95
C LEU A 18 66.21 -32.73 -7.63
N MET A 19 66.85 -33.16 -6.54
CA MET A 19 66.21 -33.24 -5.22
C MET A 19 65.78 -31.86 -4.71
N LEU A 20 66.61 -30.82 -4.85
CA LEU A 20 66.28 -29.46 -4.44
C LEU A 20 65.15 -28.87 -5.30
N SER A 21 65.17 -29.11 -6.62
CA SER A 21 64.10 -28.71 -7.53
C SER A 21 62.78 -29.40 -7.18
N TYR A 22 62.81 -30.70 -6.91
CA TYR A 22 61.65 -31.47 -6.49
C TYR A 22 61.10 -30.99 -5.14
N ALA A 23 61.97 -30.72 -4.16
CA ALA A 23 61.59 -30.21 -2.85
C ALA A 23 60.92 -28.82 -2.96
N GLY A 24 61.50 -27.92 -3.76
CA GLY A 24 60.94 -26.59 -4.03
C GLY A 24 59.59 -26.67 -4.75
N HIS A 25 59.48 -27.54 -5.75
CA HIS A 25 58.21 -27.77 -6.46
C HIS A 25 57.12 -28.30 -5.52
N ARG A 26 57.44 -29.27 -4.66
CA ARG A 26 56.48 -29.82 -3.68
C ARG A 26 56.01 -28.78 -2.66
N GLN A 27 56.90 -27.91 -2.20
CA GLN A 27 56.52 -26.80 -1.31
C GLN A 27 55.60 -25.81 -2.02
N LYS A 28 55.92 -25.44 -3.26
CA LYS A 28 55.10 -24.55 -4.07
C LYS A 28 53.70 -25.11 -4.32
N VAL A 29 53.59 -26.38 -4.70
CA VAL A 29 52.29 -27.05 -4.90
C VAL A 29 51.46 -27.07 -3.61
N ARG A 30 52.09 -27.29 -2.44
CA ARG A 30 51.38 -27.24 -1.15
C ARG A 30 50.89 -25.84 -0.80
N GLN A 31 51.69 -24.81 -1.06
CA GLN A 31 51.29 -23.43 -0.82
C GLN A 31 50.12 -23.02 -1.73
N GLU A 32 50.21 -23.33 -3.03
CA GLU A 32 49.13 -23.05 -3.98
C GLU A 32 47.85 -23.81 -3.62
N ALA A 33 47.96 -25.07 -3.17
CA ALA A 33 46.81 -25.83 -2.70
C ALA A 33 46.16 -25.21 -1.45
N GLN A 34 46.96 -24.71 -0.50
CA GLN A 34 46.45 -24.03 0.70
C GLN A 34 45.79 -22.68 0.39
N GLU A 35 46.40 -21.88 -0.50
CA GLU A 35 45.81 -20.62 -0.95
C GLU A 35 44.51 -20.84 -1.72
N ASN A 36 44.47 -21.82 -2.61
CA ASN A 36 43.26 -22.18 -3.35
C ASN A 36 42.16 -22.68 -2.42
N ALA A 37 42.50 -23.47 -1.38
CA ALA A 37 41.54 -23.89 -0.37
C ALA A 37 40.94 -22.70 0.38
N ARG A 38 41.77 -21.73 0.82
CA ARG A 38 41.28 -20.52 1.49
C ARG A 38 40.41 -19.66 0.59
N ARG A 39 40.82 -19.43 -0.66
CA ARG A 39 40.00 -18.68 -1.64
C ARG A 39 38.66 -19.38 -1.92
N ALA A 40 38.66 -20.72 -2.01
CA ALA A 40 37.43 -21.48 -2.18
C ALA A 40 36.49 -21.35 -0.97
N GLU A 41 37.02 -21.31 0.26
CA GLU A 41 36.23 -21.06 1.47
C GLU A 41 35.68 -19.62 1.52
N GLU A 42 36.48 -18.62 1.17
CA GLU A 42 36.05 -17.21 1.11
C GLU A 42 34.95 -16.98 0.08
N LEU A 43 35.05 -17.61 -1.09
CA LEU A 43 34.00 -17.56 -2.12
C LEU A 43 32.70 -18.16 -1.60
N ARG A 44 32.76 -19.34 -0.96
CA ARG A 44 31.58 -19.99 -0.37
C ARG A 44 30.93 -19.15 0.73
N ARG A 45 31.73 -18.45 1.55
CA ARG A 45 31.18 -17.51 2.56
C ARG A 45 30.47 -16.35 1.90
N THR A 46 31.10 -15.73 0.90
CA THR A 46 30.52 -14.61 0.17
C THR A 46 29.24 -15.01 -0.57
N GLU A 47 29.19 -16.22 -1.12
CA GLU A 47 27.98 -16.77 -1.74
C GLU A 47 26.85 -16.93 -0.72
N ARG A 48 27.12 -17.53 0.44
CA ARG A 48 26.13 -17.66 1.52
C ARG A 48 25.65 -16.30 2.03
N ASP A 49 26.55 -15.34 2.20
CA ASP A 49 26.17 -13.99 2.66
C ASP A 49 25.26 -13.31 1.64
N ARG A 50 25.52 -13.50 0.34
CA ARG A 50 24.65 -13.00 -0.73
C ARG A 50 23.31 -13.71 -0.76
N GLU A 51 23.28 -15.02 -0.59
CA GLU A 51 22.05 -15.81 -0.50
C GLU A 51 21.21 -15.33 0.69
N GLN A 52 21.81 -15.21 1.88
CA GLN A 52 21.14 -14.69 3.08
C GLN A 52 20.64 -13.26 2.90
N GLU A 53 21.40 -12.39 2.24
CA GLU A 53 20.97 -11.03 1.96
C GLU A 53 19.78 -11.01 0.98
N GLN A 54 19.80 -11.87 -0.03
CA GLN A 54 18.69 -12.02 -0.98
C GLN A 54 17.43 -12.55 -0.29
N GLU A 55 17.55 -13.57 0.55
CA GLU A 55 16.45 -14.10 1.36
C GLU A 55 15.88 -13.03 2.29
N ALA A 56 16.73 -12.28 3.00
CA ALA A 56 16.28 -11.21 3.89
C ALA A 56 15.58 -10.07 3.14
N ARG A 57 16.01 -9.77 1.90
CA ARG A 57 15.34 -8.77 1.05
C ARG A 57 13.98 -9.27 0.57
N ALA A 58 13.89 -10.53 0.12
CA ALA A 58 12.64 -11.14 -0.30
C ALA A 58 11.62 -11.17 0.84
N LEU A 59 12.04 -11.58 2.04
CA LEU A 59 11.18 -11.60 3.23
C LEU A 59 10.63 -10.20 3.56
N ARG A 60 11.48 -9.16 3.54
CA ARG A 60 11.05 -7.77 3.79
C ARG A 60 10.07 -7.26 2.74
N GLU A 61 10.25 -7.65 1.49
CA GLU A 61 9.34 -7.25 0.41
C GLU A 61 7.97 -7.91 0.58
N GLU A 62 7.94 -9.19 0.96
CA GLU A 62 6.71 -9.92 1.25
C GLU A 62 5.96 -9.32 2.46
N GLU A 63 6.66 -9.07 3.58
CA GLU A 63 6.08 -8.41 4.75
C GLU A 63 5.53 -7.02 4.43
N ALA A 64 6.27 -6.23 3.64
CA ALA A 64 5.82 -4.90 3.23
C ALA A 64 4.58 -4.97 2.32
N ARG A 65 4.48 -5.99 1.47
CA ARG A 65 3.29 -6.22 0.63
C ARG A 65 2.09 -6.60 1.50
N GLU A 66 2.25 -7.54 2.41
CA GLU A 66 1.17 -7.96 3.30
C GLU A 66 0.67 -6.78 4.16
N GLN A 67 1.59 -5.96 4.69
CA GLN A 67 1.23 -4.78 5.48
C GLN A 67 0.43 -3.76 4.66
N ARG A 68 0.80 -3.53 3.39
CA ARG A 68 0.05 -2.64 2.49
C ARG A 68 -1.34 -3.19 2.20
N GLU A 69 -1.46 -4.50 1.96
CA GLU A 69 -2.75 -5.15 1.72
C GLU A 69 -3.66 -5.06 2.95
N ARG A 70 -3.14 -5.33 4.16
CA ARG A 70 -3.87 -5.16 5.43
C ARG A 70 -4.29 -3.72 5.68
N ALA A 71 -3.42 -2.74 5.40
CA ALA A 71 -3.75 -1.34 5.56
C ALA A 71 -4.85 -0.90 4.56
N ALA A 72 -4.79 -1.39 3.33
CA ALA A 72 -5.79 -1.11 2.31
C ALA A 72 -7.16 -1.75 2.64
N SER A 73 -7.18 -2.98 3.14
CA SER A 73 -8.42 -3.64 3.56
C SER A 73 -9.06 -2.95 4.76
N ALA A 74 -8.28 -2.62 5.79
CA ALA A 74 -8.77 -1.90 6.97
C ALA A 74 -9.34 -0.50 6.59
N ARG A 75 -8.72 0.18 5.62
CA ARG A 75 -9.25 1.43 5.09
C ARG A 75 -10.60 1.23 4.40
N ARG A 76 -10.73 0.25 3.51
CA ARG A 76 -11.99 -0.07 2.82
C ARG A 76 -13.11 -0.44 3.78
N GLU A 77 -12.77 -1.19 4.83
CA GLU A 77 -13.74 -1.58 5.86
C GLU A 77 -14.28 -0.37 6.62
N ARG A 78 -13.42 0.60 6.98
CA ARG A 78 -13.84 1.86 7.62
C ARG A 78 -14.72 2.71 6.70
N GLU A 79 -14.35 2.83 5.43
CA GLU A 79 -15.16 3.53 4.41
C GLU A 79 -16.56 2.90 4.31
N ARG A 80 -16.64 1.57 4.24
CA ARG A 80 -17.90 0.83 4.19
C ARG A 80 -18.71 0.98 5.48
N LEU A 81 -18.07 0.92 6.65
CA LEU A 81 -18.74 1.08 7.94
C LEU A 81 -19.40 2.46 8.02
N GLN A 82 -18.69 3.52 7.62
CA GLN A 82 -19.22 4.87 7.62
C GLN A 82 -20.41 4.99 6.65
N ALA A 83 -20.27 4.52 5.41
CA ALA A 83 -21.35 4.55 4.42
C ALA A 83 -22.58 3.74 4.88
N SER A 84 -22.38 2.65 5.64
CA SER A 84 -23.46 1.83 6.23
C SER A 84 -24.25 2.56 7.32
N MET A 85 -23.84 3.75 7.77
CA MET A 85 -24.60 4.55 8.74
C MET A 85 -25.64 5.47 8.08
N ILE A 86 -25.58 5.64 6.75
CA ILE A 86 -26.51 6.46 5.98
C ILE A 86 -27.60 5.56 5.41
N GLY A 87 -28.87 5.89 5.61
CA GLY A 87 -29.99 5.13 5.05
C GLY A 87 -31.21 6.01 4.82
N GLY A 88 -32.18 5.47 4.08
CA GLY A 88 -33.45 6.12 3.82
C GLY A 88 -34.60 5.14 3.98
N HIS A 89 -35.73 5.62 4.48
CA HIS A 89 -36.99 4.87 4.51
C HIS A 89 -38.17 5.82 4.32
N ILE A 90 -39.35 5.28 4.02
CA ILE A 90 -40.59 6.07 3.98
C ILE A 90 -41.37 5.82 5.27
N ALA A 91 -41.59 6.90 6.02
CA ALA A 91 -42.60 6.96 7.06
C ALA A 91 -43.95 7.32 6.43
N LEU A 92 -45.04 6.68 6.88
CA LEU A 92 -46.39 6.97 6.41
C LEU A 92 -47.19 7.53 7.58
N SER A 93 -47.73 8.73 7.43
CA SER A 93 -48.63 9.34 8.41
C SER A 93 -50.05 9.44 7.82
N PRO A 94 -51.12 9.33 8.62
CA PRO A 94 -52.48 9.55 8.14
C PRO A 94 -52.67 10.95 7.53
N SER A 95 -53.47 11.07 6.47
CA SER A 95 -53.82 12.37 5.87
C SER A 95 -55.02 13.00 6.56
N SER A 96 -54.97 14.31 6.80
CA SER A 96 -56.14 15.08 7.26
C SER A 96 -57.17 15.36 6.17
N LEU A 97 -56.83 15.08 4.90
CA LEU A 97 -57.71 15.32 3.76
C LEU A 97 -58.73 14.18 3.56
N ASN A 98 -58.32 12.94 3.86
CA ASN A 98 -59.13 11.74 3.69
C ASN A 98 -58.57 10.57 4.51
N ASP A 99 -59.44 9.83 5.20
CA ASP A 99 -59.05 8.69 6.06
C ASP A 99 -58.38 7.54 5.30
N SER A 100 -58.62 7.42 3.98
CA SER A 100 -58.00 6.42 3.12
C SER A 100 -56.65 6.87 2.53
N TRP A 101 -56.23 8.10 2.77
CA TRP A 101 -55.00 8.67 2.23
C TRP A 101 -53.92 8.74 3.31
N VAL A 102 -52.68 8.57 2.88
CA VAL A 102 -51.50 8.74 3.72
C VAL A 102 -50.63 9.85 3.16
N VAL A 103 -49.86 10.49 4.03
CA VAL A 103 -48.80 11.44 3.67
C VAL A 103 -47.48 10.69 3.79
N PRO A 104 -46.87 10.27 2.66
CA PRO A 104 -45.56 9.68 2.71
C PRO A 104 -44.52 10.74 3.07
N GLN A 105 -43.54 10.37 3.88
CA GLN A 105 -42.41 11.21 4.24
C GLN A 105 -41.15 10.38 4.10
N VAL A 106 -40.25 10.80 3.22
CA VAL A 106 -38.93 10.17 3.14
C VAL A 106 -38.07 10.68 4.28
N VAL A 107 -37.56 9.75 5.07
CA VAL A 107 -36.65 10.02 6.19
C VAL A 107 -35.27 9.52 5.81
N ILE A 108 -34.34 10.44 5.62
CA ILE A 108 -32.92 10.12 5.48
C ILE A 108 -32.30 10.17 6.87
N HIS A 109 -31.62 9.11 7.26
CA HIS A 109 -30.83 9.06 8.49
C HIS A 109 -29.34 9.03 8.13
N ASN A 110 -28.56 9.92 8.74
CA ASN A 110 -27.11 9.88 8.71
C ASN A 110 -26.59 9.69 10.14
N GLY A 111 -26.34 8.44 10.51
CA GLY A 111 -25.80 8.08 11.82
C GLY A 111 -24.29 8.30 11.95
N SER A 112 -23.61 8.75 10.90
CA SER A 112 -22.18 9.07 10.98
C SER A 112 -21.95 10.39 11.69
N ASN A 113 -20.73 10.64 12.11
CA ASN A 113 -20.31 11.92 12.70
C ASN A 113 -19.88 12.95 11.64
N GLN A 114 -20.14 12.69 10.35
CA GLN A 114 -19.68 13.50 9.24
C GLN A 114 -20.83 13.78 8.26
N PRO A 115 -20.87 14.97 7.66
CA PRO A 115 -21.88 15.27 6.65
C PRO A 115 -21.59 14.52 5.34
N VAL A 116 -22.64 14.24 4.59
CA VAL A 116 -22.56 13.68 3.23
C VAL A 116 -23.09 14.70 2.21
N ARG A 117 -22.58 14.64 0.97
CA ARG A 117 -22.85 15.60 -0.10
C ARG A 117 -23.63 14.98 -1.25
N ASP A 118 -24.17 15.83 -2.11
CA ASP A 118 -24.79 15.47 -3.39
C ASP A 118 -25.83 14.35 -3.24
N VAL A 119 -26.62 14.41 -2.16
CA VAL A 119 -27.57 13.35 -1.82
C VAL A 119 -28.73 13.38 -2.79
N ARG A 120 -28.96 12.27 -3.48
CA ARG A 120 -30.11 12.07 -4.36
C ARG A 120 -31.00 10.99 -3.77
N VAL A 121 -32.27 11.32 -3.64
CA VAL A 121 -33.28 10.38 -3.17
C VAL A 121 -34.12 9.96 -4.35
N PHE A 122 -34.18 8.65 -4.55
CA PHE A 122 -35.00 8.02 -5.57
C PHE A 122 -36.16 7.30 -4.89
N VAL A 123 -37.34 7.45 -5.46
CA VAL A 123 -38.51 6.64 -5.12
C VAL A 123 -39.01 6.03 -6.43
N HIS A 124 -39.13 4.71 -6.47
CA HIS A 124 -39.53 3.98 -7.69
C HIS A 124 -38.61 4.23 -8.91
N GLY A 125 -37.33 4.54 -8.66
CA GLY A 125 -36.35 4.83 -9.72
C GLY A 125 -36.35 6.27 -10.21
N GLU A 126 -37.26 7.12 -9.75
CA GLU A 126 -37.30 8.54 -10.09
C GLU A 126 -36.66 9.40 -8.99
N VAL A 127 -35.88 10.40 -9.38
CA VAL A 127 -35.29 11.37 -8.43
C VAL A 127 -36.38 12.30 -7.93
N ILE A 128 -36.72 12.19 -6.65
CA ILE A 128 -37.71 13.04 -5.99
C ILE A 128 -37.08 14.25 -5.29
N HIS A 129 -35.84 14.09 -4.80
CA HIS A 129 -35.12 15.15 -4.11
C HIS A 129 -33.62 15.08 -4.39
N GLU A 130 -33.03 16.28 -4.53
CA GLU A 130 -31.59 16.48 -4.52
C GLU A 130 -31.22 17.43 -3.39
N LEU A 131 -30.30 17.00 -2.54
CA LEU A 131 -29.82 17.77 -1.39
C LEU A 131 -28.30 17.94 -1.52
N PRO A 132 -27.79 19.18 -1.57
CA PRO A 132 -26.35 19.39 -1.72
C PRO A 132 -25.56 18.88 -0.50
N LEU A 133 -26.19 18.86 0.68
CA LEU A 133 -25.58 18.46 1.94
C LEU A 133 -26.62 17.88 2.89
N VAL A 134 -26.30 16.75 3.51
CA VAL A 134 -27.04 16.18 4.64
C VAL A 134 -26.08 16.06 5.82
N GLY A 135 -26.40 16.77 6.90
CA GLY A 135 -25.67 16.72 8.16
C GLY A 135 -25.88 15.39 8.90
N THR A 136 -25.53 15.35 10.18
CA THR A 136 -25.78 14.20 11.04
C THR A 136 -27.25 14.18 11.51
N GLY A 137 -27.78 13.01 11.85
CA GLY A 137 -29.15 12.83 12.33
C GLY A 137 -30.17 12.58 11.22
N HIS A 138 -31.39 13.12 11.36
CA HIS A 138 -32.50 12.84 10.46
C HIS A 138 -32.84 14.05 9.57
N LYS A 139 -33.14 13.78 8.30
CA LYS A 139 -33.71 14.74 7.36
C LYS A 139 -35.05 14.22 6.85
N TYR A 140 -36.08 15.00 7.07
CA TYR A 140 -37.45 14.68 6.67
C TYR A 140 -37.82 15.40 5.38
N LEU A 141 -38.40 14.67 4.44
CA LEU A 141 -38.77 15.14 3.11
C LEU A 141 -40.22 14.74 2.83
N PRO A 142 -41.18 15.67 3.02
CA PRO A 142 -42.59 15.36 2.83
C PRO A 142 -42.89 15.14 1.35
N GLN A 143 -43.78 14.19 1.07
CA GLN A 143 -44.33 13.93 -0.25
C GLN A 143 -45.83 14.30 -0.29
N PRO A 144 -46.40 14.55 -1.48
CA PRO A 144 -47.83 14.76 -1.63
C PRO A 144 -48.65 13.59 -1.05
N PRO A 145 -49.83 13.85 -0.46
CA PRO A 145 -50.73 12.79 -0.03
C PRO A 145 -51.05 11.82 -1.16
N ALA A 146 -51.03 10.52 -0.87
CA ALA A 146 -51.24 9.47 -1.85
C ALA A 146 -52.04 8.32 -1.24
N HIS A 147 -52.74 7.58 -2.10
CA HIS A 147 -53.39 6.34 -1.71
C HIS A 147 -52.40 5.18 -1.91
N ILE A 148 -51.74 4.76 -0.84
CA ILE A 148 -50.70 3.72 -0.85
C ILE A 148 -51.27 2.46 -0.20
N GLN A 149 -51.38 1.37 -0.97
CA GLN A 149 -51.84 0.08 -0.48
C GLN A 149 -50.70 -0.95 -0.30
N ASP A 150 -49.56 -0.78 -0.97
CA ASP A 150 -48.46 -1.75 -0.94
C ASP A 150 -47.44 -1.40 0.14
N GLU A 151 -47.23 -2.30 1.11
CA GLU A 151 -46.18 -2.16 2.13
C GLU A 151 -44.77 -2.07 1.53
N ARG A 152 -44.55 -2.64 0.34
CA ARG A 152 -43.27 -2.54 -0.39
C ARG A 152 -42.92 -1.10 -0.73
N TYR A 153 -43.91 -0.20 -0.79
CA TYR A 153 -43.69 1.23 -0.96
C TYR A 153 -42.68 1.76 0.06
N ARG A 154 -42.71 1.28 1.31
CA ARG A 154 -41.80 1.70 2.38
C ARG A 154 -40.32 1.39 2.10
N ARG A 155 -40.06 0.38 1.26
CA ARG A 155 -38.70 -0.09 0.90
C ARG A 155 -38.25 0.37 -0.49
N GLN A 156 -39.11 1.04 -1.26
CA GLN A 156 -38.82 1.55 -2.59
C GLN A 156 -38.15 2.94 -2.54
N VAL A 157 -37.20 3.10 -1.61
CA VAL A 157 -36.33 4.28 -1.50
C VAL A 157 -34.92 3.86 -1.83
N THR A 158 -34.24 4.64 -2.66
CA THR A 158 -32.81 4.52 -2.86
C THR A 158 -32.17 5.87 -2.55
N VAL A 159 -31.15 5.87 -1.71
CA VAL A 159 -30.37 7.06 -1.38
C VAL A 159 -29.00 6.92 -2.01
N GLU A 160 -28.68 7.82 -2.93
CA GLU A 160 -27.33 8.01 -3.42
C GLU A 160 -26.69 9.20 -2.73
N PHE A 161 -25.41 9.11 -2.39
CA PHE A 161 -24.71 10.18 -1.69
C PHE A 161 -23.20 10.11 -1.95
N THR A 162 -22.50 11.21 -1.71
CA THR A 162 -21.04 11.29 -1.74
C THR A 162 -20.53 11.46 -0.32
N ASP A 163 -19.64 10.56 0.13
CA ASP A 163 -19.03 10.66 1.46
C ASP A 163 -17.94 11.74 1.53
N VAL A 164 -17.32 11.92 2.70
CA VAL A 164 -16.24 12.91 2.87
C VAL A 164 -14.96 12.58 2.09
N ALA A 165 -14.78 11.31 1.72
CA ALA A 165 -13.64 10.85 0.93
C ALA A 165 -13.89 11.05 -0.57
N GLY A 166 -15.06 11.58 -0.95
CA GLY A 166 -15.45 11.79 -2.34
C GLY A 166 -15.94 10.51 -3.03
N ILE A 167 -16.20 9.44 -2.27
CA ILE A 167 -16.71 8.18 -2.81
C ILE A 167 -18.22 8.28 -2.92
N ARG A 168 -18.74 7.94 -4.10
CA ARG A 168 -20.17 7.85 -4.37
C ARG A 168 -20.70 6.49 -3.92
N TRP A 169 -21.78 6.53 -3.13
CA TRP A 169 -22.45 5.37 -2.58
C TRP A 169 -23.93 5.38 -2.96
N ARG A 170 -24.52 4.20 -3.02
CA ARG A 170 -25.95 3.98 -3.21
C ARG A 170 -26.42 2.99 -2.14
N ARG A 171 -27.49 3.33 -1.43
CA ARG A 171 -28.15 2.42 -0.49
C ARG A 171 -29.63 2.31 -0.80
N ASP A 172 -30.14 1.10 -0.91
CA ASP A 172 -31.57 0.86 -1.07
C ASP A 172 -32.30 0.73 0.27
N GLY A 173 -33.64 0.73 0.23
CA GLY A 173 -34.50 0.56 1.39
C GLY A 173 -34.50 -0.85 1.97
N TYR A 174 -33.84 -1.81 1.32
CA TYR A 174 -33.54 -3.13 1.87
C TYR A 174 -32.20 -3.17 2.63
N GLY A 175 -31.45 -2.07 2.58
CA GLY A 175 -30.19 -1.88 3.27
C GLY A 175 -28.96 -2.25 2.43
N ALA A 176 -29.12 -2.76 1.21
CA ALA A 176 -28.00 -3.13 0.36
C ALA A 176 -27.18 -1.89 -0.02
N LEU A 177 -25.86 -2.01 0.10
CA LEU A 177 -24.93 -0.89 -0.11
C LEU A 177 -24.09 -1.16 -1.36
N GLN A 178 -24.00 -0.19 -2.26
CA GLN A 178 -23.21 -0.25 -3.47
C GLN A 178 -22.26 0.93 -3.55
N ARG A 179 -21.03 0.66 -3.94
CA ARG A 179 -20.00 1.66 -4.23
C ARG A 179 -20.02 1.98 -5.73
N ALA A 180 -19.90 3.24 -6.11
CA ALA A 180 -19.62 3.59 -7.49
C ALA A 180 -18.12 3.50 -7.79
N ARG A 181 -17.77 2.98 -8.96
CA ARG A 181 -16.46 3.15 -9.58
C ARG A 181 -16.58 4.05 -10.80
N GLN A 182 -15.55 4.85 -11.02
CA GLN A 182 -15.40 5.54 -12.29
C GLN A 182 -14.95 4.53 -13.36
N GLY A 183 -15.77 4.35 -14.37
CA GLY A 183 -15.43 3.63 -15.59
C GLY A 183 -14.44 4.42 -16.46
N THR A 184 -14.00 3.81 -17.55
CA THR A 184 -13.02 4.38 -18.49
C THR A 184 -13.52 5.65 -19.20
N GLU A 185 -14.83 5.83 -19.31
CA GLU A 185 -15.47 6.99 -19.97
C GLU A 185 -16.04 8.00 -18.96
N GLY A 186 -15.66 7.91 -17.68
CA GLY A 186 -16.24 8.74 -16.61
C GLY A 186 -17.66 8.35 -16.22
N GLN A 187 -18.22 7.28 -16.81
CA GLN A 187 -19.49 6.70 -16.39
C GLN A 187 -19.35 6.08 -14.99
N GLU A 188 -20.35 6.31 -14.14
CA GLU A 188 -20.43 5.66 -12.83
C GLU A 188 -20.93 4.22 -13.00
N ILE A 189 -20.08 3.26 -12.67
CA ILE A 189 -20.42 1.84 -12.66
C ILE A 189 -20.61 1.42 -11.20
N TRP A 190 -21.82 0.96 -10.88
CA TRP A 190 -22.14 0.48 -9.54
C TRP A 190 -21.57 -0.94 -9.34
N GLU A 191 -20.82 -1.12 -8.26
CA GLU A 191 -20.31 -2.43 -7.85
C GLU A 191 -21.46 -3.36 -7.41
N ALA A 192 -21.13 -4.64 -7.23
CA ALA A 192 -22.08 -5.62 -6.70
C ALA A 192 -22.60 -5.16 -5.32
N PRO A 193 -23.88 -5.39 -5.00
CA PRO A 193 -24.43 -5.08 -3.69
C PRO A 193 -23.67 -5.80 -2.57
N GLU A 194 -23.24 -5.03 -1.56
CA GLU A 194 -22.63 -5.53 -0.35
C GLU A 194 -23.63 -5.49 0.81
N THR A 195 -23.49 -6.46 1.72
CA THR A 195 -24.22 -6.45 2.99
C THR A 195 -23.70 -5.29 3.85
N PRO A 196 -24.57 -4.41 4.37
CA PRO A 196 -24.14 -3.31 5.22
C PRO A 196 -23.54 -3.84 6.53
N VAL A 197 -22.53 -3.17 7.06
CA VAL A 197 -21.91 -3.55 8.34
C VAL A 197 -22.83 -3.22 9.50
N VAL A 198 -23.50 -2.07 9.42
CA VAL A 198 -24.56 -1.67 10.33
C VAL A 198 -25.86 -2.01 9.64
N GLU A 199 -26.50 -3.07 10.12
CA GLU A 199 -27.90 -3.33 9.78
C GLU A 199 -28.66 -2.07 10.18
N SER A 200 -29.32 -1.43 9.22
CA SER A 200 -30.26 -0.37 9.57
C SER A 200 -31.26 -1.05 10.47
N ALA A 201 -31.19 -0.77 11.77
CA ALA A 201 -32.28 -1.04 12.67
C ALA A 201 -33.46 -0.30 12.04
N LEU A 202 -34.28 -1.04 11.30
CA LEU A 202 -35.59 -0.60 10.90
C LEU A 202 -36.21 -0.29 12.24
N LEU A 203 -36.23 1.00 12.61
CA LEU A 203 -36.90 1.44 13.81
C LEU A 203 -38.27 0.77 13.74
N PRO A 204 -38.65 0.00 14.77
CA PRO A 204 -39.85 -0.82 14.71
C PRO A 204 -40.98 0.04 14.17
N LEU A 205 -41.59 -0.44 13.07
CA LEU A 205 -42.61 0.27 12.29
C LEU A 205 -43.85 0.68 13.12
N ASP A 206 -43.88 0.32 14.40
CA ASP A 206 -44.95 0.45 15.38
C ASP A 206 -44.74 1.55 16.43
N LEU A 207 -43.75 2.45 16.27
CA LEU A 207 -43.81 3.72 17.01
C LEU A 207 -44.92 4.59 16.39
N THR A 208 -46.17 4.24 16.71
CA THR A 208 -47.31 5.15 16.64
C THR A 208 -46.91 6.45 17.30
N ASP A 209 -47.05 7.56 16.57
CA ASP A 209 -46.71 8.96 16.87
C ASP A 209 -47.12 9.51 18.26
N ALA A 210 -47.76 8.73 19.13
CA ALA A 210 -48.24 9.18 20.43
C ALA A 210 -47.10 9.56 21.41
N ASP A 211 -45.92 8.94 21.32
CA ASP A 211 -44.83 9.17 22.28
C ASP A 211 -43.67 10.05 21.78
N LEU A 212 -43.59 10.35 20.47
CA LEU A 212 -42.57 11.26 19.92
C LEU A 212 -43.06 12.71 19.77
N PHE A 213 -44.38 12.95 19.91
CA PHE A 213 -44.97 14.26 20.12
C PHE A 213 -45.03 14.67 21.60
N ILE A 214 -44.10 14.22 22.45
CA ILE A 214 -43.82 14.91 23.72
C ILE A 214 -43.18 16.26 23.37
N SER A 215 -44.06 17.21 23.09
CA SER A 215 -44.02 18.57 23.57
C SER A 215 -42.61 19.15 23.66
N HIS A 216 -42.17 19.79 22.58
CA HIS A 216 -41.39 21.03 22.72
C HIS A 216 -42.27 22.08 23.41
N ALA A 217 -42.61 21.85 24.68
CA ALA A 217 -42.90 22.93 25.59
C ALA A 217 -41.63 23.79 25.61
N PRO A 218 -41.73 25.12 25.41
CA PRO A 218 -40.58 26.00 25.55
C PRO A 218 -40.02 25.79 26.94
N ALA A 219 -38.77 25.33 27.01
CA ALA A 219 -38.05 25.21 28.27
C ALA A 219 -38.16 26.55 29.01
N PRO A 220 -38.53 26.57 30.30
CA PRO A 220 -38.50 27.81 31.06
C PRO A 220 -37.08 28.37 30.96
N MET A 221 -36.98 29.65 30.55
CA MET A 221 -35.74 30.41 30.50
C MET A 221 -34.95 30.17 31.79
N ARG A 222 -33.90 29.35 31.71
CA ARG A 222 -32.86 29.31 32.73
C ARG A 222 -31.99 30.52 32.47
N GLU A 223 -32.07 31.51 33.35
CA GLU A 223 -31.15 32.63 33.41
C GLU A 223 -29.72 32.10 33.45
N THR A 224 -28.99 32.34 32.36
CA THR A 224 -27.56 32.05 32.28
C THR A 224 -26.83 33.07 33.16
N PRO A 225 -26.09 32.66 34.20
CA PRO A 225 -25.24 33.59 34.95
C PRO A 225 -24.16 34.15 34.02
N ALA A 226 -24.01 35.48 34.03
CA ALA A 226 -23.06 36.22 33.23
C ALA A 226 -21.62 35.69 33.42
N GLN A 227 -21.09 35.03 32.39
CA GLN A 227 -19.67 34.71 32.30
C GLN A 227 -18.91 35.99 31.94
N GLY A 228 -17.98 36.37 32.81
CA GLY A 228 -17.06 37.50 32.61
C GLY A 228 -16.10 37.30 31.42
N PRO A 229 -15.43 38.38 30.99
CA PRO A 229 -14.61 38.39 29.79
C PRO A 229 -13.36 37.52 29.93
N PRO A 230 -12.99 36.72 28.91
CA PRO A 230 -11.72 36.01 28.89
C PRO A 230 -10.57 36.97 28.58
N THR A 231 -9.76 37.27 29.60
CA THR A 231 -8.42 37.84 29.45
C THR A 231 -7.40 36.71 29.37
N GLY A 232 -6.77 36.52 28.21
CA GLY A 232 -5.69 35.55 28.03
C GLY A 232 -4.90 35.82 26.74
N PRO A 233 -3.55 35.74 26.77
CA PRO A 233 -2.69 36.54 25.90
C PRO A 233 -2.40 35.94 24.52
N LEU A 234 -2.22 36.87 23.59
CA LEU A 234 -1.62 36.71 22.26
C LEU A 234 -0.15 36.29 22.37
N SER A 235 0.32 35.61 21.31
CA SER A 235 1.70 35.50 20.82
C SER A 235 2.42 34.17 21.09
N GLY A 236 2.38 33.28 20.10
CA GLY A 236 3.37 32.21 19.90
C GLY A 236 4.12 32.46 18.58
N PRO A 237 5.45 32.33 18.55
CA PRO A 237 6.28 32.77 17.43
C PRO A 237 6.21 31.85 16.21
N SER A 238 6.32 32.49 15.06
CA SER A 238 6.44 31.97 13.70
C SER A 238 7.58 30.96 13.55
N GLN A 239 7.24 29.79 13.01
CA GLN A 239 8.17 28.72 12.64
C GLN A 239 8.80 29.02 11.26
N PRO A 240 10.14 28.96 11.11
CA PRO A 240 10.79 29.22 9.83
C PRO A 240 10.67 28.03 8.86
N PRO A 241 10.72 28.27 7.53
CA PRO A 241 10.61 27.23 6.51
C PRO A 241 11.88 26.36 6.43
N ALA A 242 11.65 25.06 6.19
CA ALA A 242 12.70 24.05 6.02
C ALA A 242 13.54 24.28 4.74
N PRO A 243 14.85 23.97 4.75
CA PRO A 243 15.73 24.16 3.60
C PRO A 243 15.53 23.07 2.54
N TYR A 244 15.50 23.51 1.28
CA TYR A 244 15.54 22.70 0.07
C TYR A 244 16.83 21.86 0.01
N GLY A 245 16.69 20.54 0.11
CA GLY A 245 17.78 19.58 0.01
C GLY A 245 18.01 19.09 -1.42
N GLY A 246 19.14 19.51 -1.99
CA GLY A 246 20.12 18.70 -2.74
C GLY A 246 19.63 17.69 -3.79
N ARG A 247 19.66 18.10 -5.06
CA ARG A 247 19.62 17.23 -6.24
C ARG A 247 21.04 16.70 -6.52
N GLY A 248 21.36 15.51 -6.01
CA GLY A 248 22.59 14.77 -6.33
C GLY A 248 22.47 14.08 -7.69
N GLY A 249 23.10 14.66 -8.72
CA GLY A 249 23.18 14.09 -10.07
C GLY A 249 24.20 12.95 -10.15
N ALA A 250 23.74 11.84 -10.72
CA ALA A 250 24.44 10.59 -10.89
C ALA A 250 25.77 10.72 -11.67
N GLY A 251 26.85 10.23 -11.06
CA GLY A 251 28.11 9.98 -11.75
C GLY A 251 28.01 8.70 -12.60
N ALA A 252 28.32 8.82 -13.89
CA ALA A 252 28.39 7.70 -14.82
C ALA A 252 29.62 6.81 -14.51
N PRO A 253 29.51 5.47 -14.59
CA PRO A 253 30.64 4.57 -14.38
C PRO A 253 31.60 4.60 -15.58
N ALA A 254 32.84 4.99 -15.31
CA ALA A 254 33.96 4.89 -16.23
C ALA A 254 34.26 3.41 -16.56
N ARG A 255 34.03 3.01 -17.82
CA ARG A 255 34.49 1.73 -18.37
C ARG A 255 36.02 1.74 -18.48
N ARG A 256 36.70 1.04 -17.57
CA ARG A 256 38.15 0.79 -17.64
C ARG A 256 38.47 -0.25 -18.72
N HIS A 257 39.21 0.16 -19.74
CA HIS A 257 39.88 -0.72 -20.70
C HIS A 257 41.05 -1.46 -20.03
N VAL A 258 40.89 -2.74 -19.71
CA VAL A 258 41.96 -3.61 -19.15
C VAL A 258 42.39 -4.71 -20.15
N GLY A 259 41.93 -4.64 -21.42
CA GLY A 259 42.10 -5.73 -22.39
C GLY A 259 43.46 -5.85 -23.08
N LEU A 260 44.26 -4.78 -23.18
CA LEU A 260 45.44 -4.76 -24.08
C LEU A 260 46.75 -5.21 -23.42
N PHE A 261 46.91 -5.08 -22.09
CA PHE A 261 48.17 -5.43 -21.42
C PHE A 261 48.45 -6.94 -21.37
N ARG A 262 47.41 -7.79 -21.40
CA ARG A 262 47.61 -9.25 -21.35
C ARG A 262 48.19 -9.83 -22.64
N LEU A 263 47.92 -9.22 -23.79
CA LEU A 263 48.44 -9.67 -25.09
C LEU A 263 49.95 -9.39 -25.25
N ALA A 264 50.42 -8.24 -24.75
CA ALA A 264 51.84 -7.87 -24.80
C ALA A 264 52.73 -8.83 -23.99
N VAL A 265 52.27 -9.27 -22.82
CA VAL A 265 53.03 -10.17 -21.94
C VAL A 265 53.20 -11.57 -22.56
N VAL A 266 52.18 -12.05 -23.29
CA VAL A 266 52.23 -13.35 -23.97
C VAL A 266 53.23 -13.33 -25.13
N LEU A 267 53.26 -12.24 -25.92
CA LEU A 267 54.20 -12.10 -27.04
C LEU A 267 55.65 -12.00 -26.59
N VAL A 268 55.95 -11.26 -25.52
CA VAL A 268 57.32 -11.17 -24.98
C VAL A 268 57.79 -12.53 -24.44
N SER A 269 56.90 -13.28 -23.78
CA SER A 269 57.22 -14.62 -23.28
C SER A 269 57.54 -15.60 -24.42
N LEU A 270 56.76 -15.57 -25.50
CA LEU A 270 57.01 -16.40 -26.68
C LEU A 270 58.34 -16.08 -27.36
N ALA A 271 58.68 -14.79 -27.49
CA ALA A 271 59.94 -14.37 -28.09
C ALA A 271 61.17 -14.83 -27.26
N LEU A 272 61.08 -14.75 -25.93
CA LEU A 272 62.16 -15.21 -25.04
C LEU A 272 62.34 -16.73 -25.10
N ILE A 273 61.25 -17.50 -25.16
CA ILE A 273 61.32 -18.96 -25.28
C ILE A 273 61.94 -19.36 -26.63
N ALA A 274 61.50 -18.74 -27.73
CA ALA A 274 62.04 -19.03 -29.05
C ALA A 274 63.54 -18.68 -29.15
N GLY A 275 63.96 -17.54 -28.59
CA GLY A 275 65.37 -17.14 -28.55
C GLY A 275 66.24 -18.07 -27.69
N GLY A 276 65.72 -18.55 -26.55
CA GLY A 276 66.40 -19.50 -25.70
C GLY A 276 66.62 -20.85 -26.37
N VAL A 277 65.60 -21.37 -27.07
CA VAL A 277 65.70 -22.65 -27.82
C VAL A 277 66.68 -22.52 -28.99
N TRP A 278 66.66 -21.40 -29.72
CA TRP A 278 67.58 -21.17 -30.83
C TRP A 278 69.05 -21.14 -30.38
N SER A 279 69.33 -20.47 -29.26
CA SER A 279 70.68 -20.41 -28.67
C SER A 279 71.20 -21.81 -28.28
N LEU A 280 70.32 -22.67 -27.77
CA LEU A 280 70.63 -24.04 -27.37
C LEU A 280 70.93 -25.00 -28.52
N VAL A 281 70.41 -24.71 -29.73
CA VAL A 281 70.66 -25.54 -30.93
C VAL A 281 71.97 -25.16 -31.61
N HIS A 282 72.42 -23.91 -31.45
CA HIS A 282 73.60 -23.36 -32.13
C HIS A 282 74.89 -23.38 -31.30
N HIS A 283 74.84 -23.85 -30.05
CA HIS A 283 75.99 -24.08 -29.18
C HIS A 283 76.17 -25.57 -28.89
#